data_AF-A0A1H9LNH1-F1
#
_entry.id   AF-A0A1H9LNH1-F1
#
_cell.length_a   1.000
_cell.length_b   1.000
_cell.length_c   1.000
_cell.angle_alpha   90.00
_cell.angle_beta   90.00
_cell.angle_gamma   90.00
#
_symmetry.space_group_name_H-M   'P 1'
#
loop_
_entity.id
_entity.type
_entity.pdbx_description
1 polymer ?
#
loop_
_entity_poly.entity_id
_entity_poly.type
_entity_poly.pdbx_seq_one_letter_code
_entity_poly.pdbx_strand_id
1 'polypeptide(L)'
;MSYTLDVWYYRDDDVARPANVPVAVTSSSELQELLEYLLTHEQPHPPQIVARERPRVGPYEEPDTLIKVAVAIPELQGALLFLSPQSWEPPADGDDSTGVYATRGDQSMSDSPTLYVDTDTKTPFPPNSALPLARILAALEEFRQTGERPTCVDWQESDVS
;
A
#
# COMPACT_ATOMS: atom_id res chain seq x y z
N MET A 1 19.99 -6.22 -4.60
CA MET A 1 18.91 -7.20 -4.78
C MET A 1 17.61 -6.42 -4.91
N SER A 2 16.63 -6.93 -5.65
CA SER A 2 15.27 -6.39 -5.67
C SER A 2 14.30 -7.52 -5.32
N TYR A 3 13.23 -7.18 -4.62
CA TYR A 3 12.17 -8.09 -4.19
C TYR A 3 11.17 -8.32 -5.32
N THR A 4 10.50 -9.46 -5.26
CA THR A 4 9.25 -9.70 -5.98
C THR A 4 8.12 -9.16 -5.13
N LEU A 5 7.25 -8.32 -5.70
CA LEU A 5 6.06 -7.88 -5.02
C LEU A 5 4.90 -8.83 -5.34
N ASP A 6 4.33 -9.43 -4.31
CA ASP A 6 3.08 -10.18 -4.43
C ASP A 6 1.92 -9.23 -4.20
N VAL A 7 1.02 -9.13 -5.18
CA VAL A 7 -0.09 -8.15 -5.19
C VAL A 7 -1.44 -8.85 -5.27
N TRP A 8 -2.29 -8.59 -4.27
CA TRP A 8 -3.69 -9.01 -4.26
C TRP A 8 -4.58 -7.84 -4.67
N TYR A 9 -5.25 -7.99 -5.80
CA TYR A 9 -6.20 -7.03 -6.36
C TYR A 9 -7.16 -7.77 -7.31
N TYR A 10 -8.30 -7.15 -7.58
CA TYR A 10 -9.36 -7.67 -8.44
C TYR A 10 -9.06 -7.35 -9.91
N ARG A 11 -9.13 -8.40 -10.72
CA ARG A 11 -8.85 -8.38 -12.16
C ARG A 11 -10.07 -8.85 -12.93
N ASP A 12 -10.66 -7.96 -13.72
CA ASP A 12 -11.80 -8.27 -14.58
C ASP A 12 -11.40 -9.16 -15.76
N ASP A 13 -10.12 -9.12 -16.13
CA ASP A 13 -9.52 -9.93 -17.19
C ASP A 13 -9.03 -11.31 -16.72
N ASP A 14 -9.07 -11.59 -15.41
CA ASP A 14 -8.61 -12.85 -14.81
C ASP A 14 -9.54 -13.33 -13.68
N VAL A 15 -10.84 -13.41 -13.99
CA VAL A 15 -11.91 -13.80 -13.05
C VAL A 15 -11.80 -15.24 -12.55
N ALA A 16 -11.04 -16.09 -13.24
CA ALA A 16 -10.84 -17.49 -12.87
C ALA A 16 -9.75 -17.67 -11.79
N ARG A 17 -8.89 -16.65 -11.58
CA ARG A 17 -7.87 -16.69 -10.55
C ARG A 17 -8.51 -16.65 -9.16
N PRO A 18 -8.17 -17.59 -8.26
CA PRO A 18 -8.64 -17.54 -6.88
C PRO A 18 -8.17 -16.24 -6.20
N ALA A 19 -9.04 -15.60 -5.41
CA ALA A 19 -8.75 -14.32 -4.76
C ALA A 19 -7.51 -14.34 -3.84
N ASN A 20 -7.10 -15.52 -3.36
CA ASN A 20 -5.94 -15.69 -2.50
C ASN A 20 -4.61 -15.89 -3.27
N VAL A 21 -4.62 -15.90 -4.61
CA VAL A 21 -3.40 -16.04 -5.42
C VAL A 21 -2.91 -14.67 -5.87
N PRO A 22 -1.73 -14.19 -5.44
CA PRO A 22 -1.22 -12.88 -5.84
C PRO A 22 -0.76 -12.85 -7.30
N VAL A 23 -0.68 -11.64 -7.88
CA VAL A 23 0.11 -11.39 -9.08
C VAL A 23 1.53 -11.02 -8.66
N ALA A 24 2.52 -11.67 -9.25
CA ALA A 24 3.92 -11.32 -9.05
C ALA A 24 4.29 -10.11 -9.91
N VAL A 25 4.81 -9.06 -9.27
CA VAL A 25 5.37 -7.88 -9.92
C VAL A 25 6.88 -7.86 -9.67
N THR A 26 7.66 -7.99 -10.73
CA THR A 26 9.11 -8.18 -10.70
C THR A 26 9.89 -6.99 -11.29
N SER A 27 9.20 -6.08 -11.98
CA SER A 27 9.81 -4.98 -12.73
C SER A 27 9.05 -3.66 -12.56
N SER A 28 9.73 -2.55 -12.88
CA SER A 28 9.12 -1.21 -12.84
C SER A 28 8.03 -1.03 -13.88
N SER A 29 8.12 -1.71 -15.04
CA SER A 29 7.05 -1.68 -16.05
C SER A 29 5.78 -2.37 -15.56
N GLU A 30 5.91 -3.52 -14.89
CA GLU A 30 4.76 -4.21 -14.29
C GLU A 30 4.14 -3.41 -13.14
N LEU A 31 4.94 -2.66 -12.37
CA LEU A 31 4.43 -1.71 -11.37
C LEU A 31 3.62 -0.57 -12.01
N GLN A 32 4.10 -0.04 -13.14
CA GLN A 32 3.38 0.99 -13.87
C GLN A 32 2.05 0.45 -14.43
N GLU A 33 2.09 -0.73 -15.06
CA GLU A 33 0.89 -1.41 -15.57
C GLU A 33 -0.12 -1.69 -14.45
N LEU A 34 0.34 -2.09 -13.26
CA LEU A 34 -0.51 -2.24 -12.08
C LEU A 34 -1.22 -0.93 -11.73
N LEU A 35 -0.51 0.19 -11.58
CA LEU A 35 -1.14 1.46 -11.22
C LEU A 35 -2.09 1.97 -12.32
N GLU A 36 -1.74 1.80 -13.59
CA GLU A 36 -2.61 2.13 -14.72
C GLU A 36 -3.89 1.28 -14.73
N TYR A 37 -3.77 0.00 -14.38
CA TYR A 37 -4.91 -0.90 -14.21
C TYR A 37 -5.83 -0.44 -13.06
N LEU A 38 -5.25 -0.13 -11.89
CA LEU A 38 -6.00 0.36 -10.73
C LEU A 38 -6.68 1.70 -11.00
N LEU A 39 -6.12 2.52 -11.90
CA LEU A 39 -6.74 3.76 -12.35
C LEU A 39 -7.90 3.56 -13.33
N THR A 40 -8.12 2.36 -13.85
CA THR A 40 -9.20 2.11 -14.82
C THR A 40 -10.23 1.11 -14.31
N HIS A 41 -9.92 0.44 -13.19
CA HIS A 41 -10.74 -0.60 -12.58
C HIS A 41 -10.83 -0.35 -11.07
N GLU A 42 -11.97 0.20 -10.64
CA GLU A 42 -12.25 0.43 -9.23
C GLU A 42 -12.11 -0.88 -8.44
N GLN A 43 -11.41 -0.82 -7.32
CA GLN A 43 -11.19 -1.97 -6.47
C GLN A 43 -12.20 -1.97 -5.33
N PRO A 44 -12.91 -3.09 -5.10
CA PRO A 44 -13.86 -3.17 -3.99
C PRO A 44 -13.17 -3.11 -2.63
N HIS A 45 -11.87 -3.48 -2.56
CA HIS A 45 -11.00 -3.30 -1.40
C HIS A 45 -9.63 -2.80 -1.84
N PRO A 46 -8.92 -2.00 -1.02
CA PRO A 46 -7.57 -1.54 -1.36
C PRO A 46 -6.63 -2.71 -1.64
N PRO A 47 -5.94 -2.73 -2.79
CA PRO A 47 -4.94 -3.74 -3.08
C PRO A 47 -3.88 -3.85 -1.99
N GLN A 48 -3.48 -5.08 -1.71
CA GLN A 48 -2.42 -5.41 -0.75
C GLN A 48 -1.17 -5.84 -1.51
N ILE A 49 -0.02 -5.33 -1.07
CA ILE A 49 1.29 -5.54 -1.68
C ILE A 49 2.24 -5.97 -0.58
N VAL A 50 2.94 -7.09 -0.78
CA VAL A 50 4.01 -7.54 0.12
C VAL A 50 5.28 -7.81 -0.65
N ALA A 51 6.44 -7.61 -0.01
CA ALA A 51 7.71 -8.05 -0.57
C ALA A 51 7.92 -9.52 -0.23
N ARG A 52 7.83 -10.40 -1.24
CA ARG A 52 7.76 -11.86 -1.09
C ARG A 52 8.93 -12.45 -0.28
N GLU A 53 10.12 -11.90 -0.46
CA GLU A 53 11.36 -12.40 0.14
C GLU A 53 11.63 -11.84 1.55
N ARG A 54 10.74 -11.02 2.11
CA ARG A 54 10.82 -10.56 3.49
C ARG A 54 10.64 -11.70 4.50
N PRO A 55 11.16 -11.55 5.73
CA PRO A 55 10.86 -12.47 6.83
C PRO A 55 9.35 -12.68 6.97
N ARG A 56 8.97 -13.90 7.32
CA ARG A 56 7.57 -14.28 7.53
C ARG A 56 7.29 -14.42 9.02
N VAL A 57 6.15 -13.91 9.46
CA VAL A 57 5.75 -13.86 10.86
C VAL A 57 4.33 -14.37 11.05
N GLY A 58 3.99 -14.72 12.29
CA GLY A 58 2.66 -15.15 12.67
C GLY A 58 2.26 -16.56 12.20
N PRO A 59 1.04 -17.02 12.54
CA PRO A 59 0.57 -18.38 12.27
C PRO A 59 0.29 -18.67 10.80
N TYR A 60 0.21 -17.63 9.95
CA TYR A 60 -0.06 -17.75 8.51
C TYR A 60 1.19 -17.59 7.64
N GLU A 61 2.37 -17.43 8.25
CA GLU A 61 3.65 -17.22 7.55
C GLU A 61 3.59 -16.11 6.48
N GLU A 62 2.95 -14.99 6.84
CA GLU A 62 2.83 -13.82 5.99
C GLU A 62 4.09 -12.95 6.11
N PRO A 63 4.51 -12.26 5.03
CA PRO A 63 5.58 -11.28 5.12
C PRO A 63 5.34 -10.25 6.22
N ASP A 64 6.41 -9.89 6.92
CA ASP A 64 6.38 -8.98 8.08
C ASP A 64 6.13 -7.51 7.72
N THR A 65 6.01 -7.19 6.42
CA THR A 65 5.62 -5.88 5.91
C THR A 65 4.51 -5.98 4.88
N LEU A 66 3.61 -5.00 4.89
CA LEU A 66 2.50 -4.90 3.95
C LEU A 66 2.26 -3.45 3.55
N ILE A 67 1.93 -3.24 2.27
CA ILE A 67 1.42 -1.98 1.75
C ILE A 67 -0.03 -2.16 1.31
N LYS A 68 -0.93 -1.30 1.78
CA LYS A 68 -2.21 -1.05 1.12
C LYS A 68 -2.09 0.16 0.21
N VAL A 69 -2.63 0.08 -1.00
CA VAL A 69 -2.67 1.21 -1.95
C VAL A 69 -4.11 1.58 -2.26
N ALA A 70 -4.39 2.88 -2.26
CA ALA A 70 -5.64 3.43 -2.79
C ALA A 70 -5.31 4.48 -3.87
N VAL A 71 -6.13 4.54 -4.92
CA VAL A 71 -5.98 5.50 -6.02
C VAL A 71 -7.33 6.15 -6.34
N ALA A 72 -7.30 7.38 -6.87
CA ALA A 72 -8.48 8.13 -7.29
C ALA A 72 -8.36 8.63 -8.74
N ILE A 73 -9.48 8.54 -9.48
CA ILE A 73 -9.56 8.55 -10.96
C ILE A 73 -10.51 9.65 -11.46
N PRO A 74 -10.41 10.88 -10.96
CA PRO A 74 -9.83 11.78 -11.96
C PRO A 74 -8.59 12.53 -11.49
N GLU A 75 -8.33 12.58 -10.19
CA GLU A 75 -7.28 13.43 -9.63
C GLU A 75 -5.87 12.87 -9.86
N LEU A 76 -5.74 11.60 -10.29
CA LEU A 76 -4.46 10.90 -10.46
C LEU A 76 -3.62 10.97 -9.17
N GLN A 77 -4.31 10.77 -8.06
CA GLN A 77 -3.74 10.74 -6.71
C GLN A 77 -3.86 9.35 -6.13
N GLY A 78 -2.99 9.03 -5.18
CA GLY A 78 -3.10 7.84 -4.37
C GLY A 78 -2.54 8.04 -2.98
N ALA A 79 -2.71 7.03 -2.14
CA ALA A 79 -2.15 6.98 -0.80
C ALA A 79 -1.64 5.57 -0.53
N LEU A 80 -0.59 5.47 0.28
CA LEU A 80 -0.07 4.19 0.78
C LEU A 80 -0.26 4.13 2.28
N LEU A 81 -0.68 2.96 2.75
CA LEU A 81 -0.56 2.56 4.14
C LEU A 81 0.52 1.49 4.22
N PHE A 82 1.50 1.66 5.09
CA PHE A 82 2.57 0.72 5.34
C PHE A 82 2.42 0.15 6.75
N LEU A 83 2.32 -1.18 6.85
CA LEU A 83 2.36 -1.93 8.09
C LEU A 83 3.80 -2.46 8.25
N SER A 84 4.48 -2.02 9.32
CA SER A 84 5.82 -2.47 9.66
C SER A 84 5.77 -3.77 10.47
N PRO A 85 6.92 -4.43 10.72
CA PRO A 85 6.96 -5.62 11.57
C PRO A 85 6.39 -5.35 12.97
N GLN A 86 6.53 -4.11 13.48
CA GLN A 86 6.03 -3.70 14.79
C GLN A 86 4.50 -3.64 14.85
N SER A 87 3.81 -3.49 13.71
CA SER A 87 2.33 -3.46 13.67
C SER A 87 1.70 -4.80 14.09
N TRP A 88 2.48 -5.89 14.06
CA TRP A 88 2.04 -7.24 14.43
C TRP A 88 2.37 -7.60 15.89
N GLU A 89 3.19 -6.78 16.56
CA GLU A 89 3.63 -7.01 17.93
C GLU A 89 2.93 -6.04 18.89
N PRO A 90 2.67 -6.42 20.15
CA PRO A 90 2.26 -5.45 21.16
C PRO A 90 3.35 -4.37 21.30
N PRO A 91 2.99 -3.08 21.38
CA PRO A 91 3.97 -2.03 21.60
C PRO A 91 4.76 -2.29 22.89
N ALA A 92 6.06 -2.00 22.85
CA ALA A 92 6.90 -2.09 24.04
C ALA A 92 6.45 -1.05 25.09
N ASP A 93 6.75 -1.28 26.37
CA ASP A 93 6.43 -0.32 27.43
C ASP A 93 7.04 1.06 27.13
N GLY A 94 6.17 2.05 26.90
CA GLY A 94 6.55 3.43 26.57
C GLY A 94 6.76 3.71 25.09
N ASP A 95 6.45 2.75 24.20
CA ASP A 95 6.34 2.99 22.76
C ASP A 95 4.88 3.27 22.39
N ASP A 96 4.61 4.50 21.94
CA ASP A 96 3.30 4.91 21.45
C ASP A 96 3.16 4.71 19.93
N SER A 97 4.18 4.14 19.27
CA SER A 97 4.16 3.83 17.84
C SER A 97 3.15 2.72 17.54
N THR A 98 2.34 2.94 16.50
CA THR A 98 1.42 1.91 16.01
C THR A 98 2.12 0.90 15.12
N GLY A 99 3.33 1.23 14.60
CA GLY A 99 3.97 0.50 13.51
C GLY A 99 3.22 0.63 12.17
N VAL A 100 2.20 1.48 12.10
CA VAL A 100 1.37 1.68 10.91
C VAL A 100 1.49 3.12 10.45
N TYR A 101 1.80 3.27 9.16
CA TYR A 101 2.18 4.56 8.60
C TYR A 101 1.41 4.86 7.33
N ALA A 102 0.76 6.01 7.26
CA ALA A 102 0.17 6.51 6.03
C ALA A 102 1.14 7.49 5.35
N THR A 103 1.12 7.56 4.02
CA THR A 103 1.81 8.63 3.29
C THR A 103 1.36 10.00 3.80
N ARG A 104 2.24 10.99 3.69
CA ARG A 104 1.97 12.38 4.06
C ARG A 104 2.36 13.30 2.90
N GLY A 105 1.39 14.03 2.39
CA GLY A 105 1.55 15.07 1.36
C GLY A 105 1.87 16.44 1.96
N ASP A 106 2.51 17.28 1.15
CA ASP A 106 3.09 18.56 1.57
C ASP A 106 2.07 19.69 1.76
N GLN A 107 0.78 19.48 1.50
CA GLN A 107 -0.28 20.48 1.72
C GLN A 107 -1.66 19.83 1.72
N SER A 108 -2.58 20.41 2.50
CA SER A 108 -4.02 20.15 2.36
C SER A 108 -4.47 20.64 0.99
N MET A 109 -4.35 19.77 -0.01
CA MET A 109 -5.08 19.91 -1.26
C MET A 109 -6.56 19.92 -0.86
N SER A 110 -7.16 21.11 -0.85
CA SER A 110 -8.57 21.28 -0.44
C SER A 110 -9.54 20.50 -1.35
N ASP A 111 -9.04 20.02 -2.49
CA ASP A 111 -9.74 19.17 -3.45
C ASP A 111 -9.20 17.73 -3.52
N SER A 112 -8.44 17.26 -2.52
CA SER A 112 -8.01 15.85 -2.51
C SER A 112 -9.21 14.92 -2.27
N PRO A 113 -9.34 13.85 -3.07
CA PRO A 113 -10.40 12.88 -2.90
C PRO A 113 -10.21 12.15 -1.57
N THR A 114 -11.34 11.74 -0.96
CA THR A 114 -11.27 10.84 0.20
C THR A 114 -10.86 9.46 -0.31
N LEU A 115 -9.67 9.03 0.08
CA LEU A 115 -9.17 7.67 -0.15
C LEU A 115 -9.46 6.83 1.10
N TYR A 116 -9.73 5.53 0.90
CA TYR A 116 -10.11 4.62 1.98
C TYR A 116 -9.05 3.55 2.22
N VAL A 117 -8.67 3.36 3.49
CA VAL A 117 -7.83 2.24 3.96
C VAL A 117 -8.64 0.94 4.02
N ASP A 118 -9.94 1.08 4.24
CA ASP A 118 -10.94 0.03 4.20
C ASP A 118 -12.24 0.61 3.64
N THR A 119 -12.66 0.08 2.51
CA THR A 119 -13.87 0.46 1.77
C THR A 119 -15.15 -0.08 2.41
N ASP A 120 -15.11 -1.21 3.10
CA ASP A 120 -16.27 -1.82 3.75
C ASP A 120 -16.71 -1.01 4.96
N THR A 121 -15.74 -0.67 5.81
CA THR A 121 -15.97 0.19 6.99
C THR A 121 -15.97 1.67 6.65
N LYS A 122 -15.62 2.03 5.40
CA LYS A 122 -15.40 3.41 4.94
C LYS A 122 -14.41 4.16 5.83
N THR A 123 -13.40 3.46 6.31
CA THR A 123 -12.31 4.05 7.10
C THR A 123 -11.40 4.86 6.16
N PRO A 124 -11.39 6.20 6.27
CA PRO A 124 -10.58 7.02 5.39
C PRO A 124 -9.11 6.91 5.77
N PHE A 125 -8.23 7.17 4.80
CA PHE A 125 -6.85 7.54 5.12
C PHE A 125 -6.83 8.78 6.02
N PRO A 126 -5.81 8.93 6.89
CA PRO A 126 -5.65 10.15 7.67
C PRO A 126 -5.54 11.40 6.76
N PRO A 127 -5.86 12.60 7.28
CA PRO A 127 -5.78 13.82 6.49
C PRO A 127 -4.41 14.03 5.85
N ASN A 128 -4.40 14.62 4.65
CA ASN A 128 -3.20 14.90 3.86
C ASN A 128 -2.41 13.64 3.42
N SER A 129 -3.03 12.47 3.32
CA SER A 129 -2.31 11.27 2.85
C SER A 129 -2.17 11.12 1.34
N ALA A 130 -2.95 11.89 0.57
CA ALA A 130 -2.92 11.83 -0.88
C ALA A 130 -1.61 12.42 -1.45
N LEU A 131 -0.99 11.68 -2.36
CA LEU A 131 0.18 12.07 -3.14
C LEU A 131 -0.12 11.96 -4.64
N PRO A 132 0.57 12.73 -5.49
CA PRO A 132 0.55 12.50 -6.93
C PRO A 132 0.95 11.06 -7.27
N LEU A 133 0.30 10.43 -8.26
CA LEU A 133 0.56 9.03 -8.61
C LEU A 133 2.02 8.73 -8.96
N ALA A 134 2.75 9.69 -9.54
CA ALA A 134 4.18 9.55 -9.80
C ALA A 134 5.00 9.31 -8.51
N ARG A 135 4.59 9.90 -7.37
CA ARG A 135 5.21 9.67 -6.06
C ARG A 135 4.82 8.30 -5.50
N ILE A 136 3.60 7.85 -5.74
CA ILE A 136 3.14 6.49 -5.38
C ILE A 136 3.96 5.43 -6.14
N LEU A 137 4.14 5.60 -7.45
CA LEU A 137 4.97 4.70 -8.26
C LEU A 137 6.42 4.68 -7.76
N ALA A 138 7.00 5.84 -7.48
CA ALA A 138 8.37 5.93 -6.95
C ALA A 138 8.51 5.23 -5.59
N ALA A 139 7.53 5.38 -4.70
CA ALA A 139 7.53 4.71 -3.39
C ALA A 139 7.39 3.19 -3.52
N LEU A 140 6.51 2.69 -4.41
CA LEU A 140 6.37 1.25 -4.65
C LEU A 140 7.63 0.65 -5.31
N GLU A 141 8.29 1.40 -6.19
CA GLU A 141 9.57 0.98 -6.78
C GLU A 141 10.68 0.95 -5.72
N GLU A 142 10.75 1.92 -4.81
CA GLU A 142 11.69 1.85 -3.69
C GLU A 142 11.38 0.67 -2.77
N PHE A 143 10.10 0.42 -2.45
CA PHE A 143 9.70 -0.76 -1.68
C PHE A 143 10.11 -2.06 -2.36
N ARG A 144 9.97 -2.16 -3.69
CA ARG A 144 10.48 -3.30 -4.47
C ARG A 144 12.00 -3.44 -4.36
N GLN A 145 12.74 -2.36 -4.23
CA GLN A 145 14.20 -2.40 -4.12
C GLN A 145 14.68 -2.76 -2.71
N THR A 146 13.97 -2.31 -1.68
CA THR A 146 14.44 -2.39 -0.29
C THR A 146 13.68 -3.39 0.57
N GLY A 147 12.40 -3.65 0.28
CA GLY A 147 11.47 -4.39 1.14
C GLY A 147 11.10 -3.63 2.42
N GLU A 148 11.51 -2.37 2.54
CA GLU A 148 11.39 -1.53 3.72
C GLU A 148 10.51 -0.30 3.41
N ARG A 149 9.99 0.36 4.46
CA ARG A 149 9.20 1.59 4.29
C ARG A 149 9.93 2.60 3.39
N PRO A 150 9.35 2.99 2.24
CA PRO A 150 9.99 3.91 1.30
C PRO A 150 10.43 5.23 1.95
N THR A 151 11.63 5.71 1.64
CA THR A 151 12.18 6.96 2.17
C THR A 151 11.98 8.15 1.25
N CYS A 152 11.61 7.92 -0.02
CA CYS A 152 11.39 8.98 -1.01
C CYS A 152 10.09 9.79 -0.79
N VAL A 153 9.25 9.39 0.17
CA VAL A 153 8.01 10.07 0.58
C VAL A 153 7.97 10.24 2.08
N ASP A 154 7.24 11.25 2.55
CA ASP A 154 7.00 11.46 3.97
C ASP A 154 5.86 10.58 4.48
N TRP A 155 5.91 10.27 5.78
CA TRP A 155 4.97 9.40 6.46
C TRP A 155 4.41 10.08 7.72
N GLN A 156 3.23 9.63 8.14
CA GLN A 156 2.62 9.95 9.42
C GLN A 156 2.11 8.67 10.08
N GLU A 157 2.14 8.63 11.41
CA GLU A 157 1.53 7.54 12.19
C GLU A 157 0.04 7.43 11.87
N SER A 158 -0.48 6.21 11.92
CA SER A 158 -1.86 5.89 11.58
C SER A 158 -2.44 4.90 12.58
N ASP A 159 -3.51 5.28 13.26
CA ASP A 159 -4.25 4.37 14.13
C ASP A 159 -5.18 3.42 13.35
N VAL A 160 -5.19 3.52 12.02
CA VAL A 160 -6.01 2.70 11.11
C VAL A 160 -5.13 1.73 10.33
N SER A 161 -5.57 0.47 10.22
CA SER A 161 -4.85 -0.62 9.54
C SER A 161 -5.73 -1.42 8.59
#